data_AF-A0A3E2W5C0-F1
#
_entry.id   AF-A0A3E2W5C0-F1
#
_cell.length_a   1.000
_cell.length_b   1.000
_cell.length_c   1.000
_cell.angle_alpha   90.00
_cell.angle_beta   90.00
_cell.angle_gamma   90.00
#
_symmetry.space_group_name_H-M   'P 1'
#
loop_
_entity.id
_entity.type
_entity.pdbx_description
1 polymer ?
#
loop_
_entity_poly.entity_id
_entity_poly.type
_entity_poly.pdbx_seq_one_letter_code
_entity_poly.pdbx_strand_id
1 'polypeptide(L)'
;MKKFLCVAASLLMAASLTACGSKDEGKKDDGKASKSKADVVMITDVGTIDDKSFNQGTWEGVKAYGEETGKKVEYIKPAEKSDNAYKEAIDQAVNDYGAKVIVTPGYLFEPSIYEKQDTYPDVKFILIDGYPNDGAQENAKFKTAKNTVGIKYSENEAGYMAGYAIVKEGKTKLGFMGGIAVPAVVNFGYGFVQGAQDAAKEMGVEIEMKYKYTGTFNPSAEIQSEAASWYKNGTQVIFSCGGGIGNSVMAAAEANKGLVIGVDVDQSNESSTVITSAYKQLAVSVTKELKAIDDETFPGGENIVLGAKDDSVGLPMKTSKFEKFTQKEYDALYAKIKEGKITIKTNEDFKDPTKIKASNVKLDYIK
;
A
#
# COMPACT_ATOMS: atom_id res chain seq x y z
N MET A 1 -15.54 30.42 -63.55
CA MET A 1 -14.62 30.84 -64.63
C MET A 1 -14.32 32.31 -64.48
N LYS A 2 -13.06 32.70 -64.74
CA LYS A 2 -12.53 34.08 -64.87
C LYS A 2 -12.23 34.83 -63.56
N LYS A 3 -10.98 34.62 -63.13
CA LYS A 3 -10.07 35.65 -62.60
C LYS A 3 -10.11 36.88 -63.53
N PHE A 4 -9.91 38.09 -62.99
CA PHE A 4 -8.67 38.85 -63.22
C PHE A 4 -8.74 40.35 -62.86
N LEU A 5 -7.59 40.83 -62.34
CA LEU A 5 -6.95 42.14 -62.59
C LEU A 5 -7.72 43.42 -62.14
N CYS A 6 -7.13 44.50 -61.65
CA CYS A 6 -5.75 44.89 -61.32
C CYS A 6 -5.78 46.38 -60.93
N VAL A 7 -4.70 46.86 -60.28
CA VAL A 7 -4.05 48.18 -60.53
C VAL A 7 -4.82 49.43 -60.08
N ALA A 8 -4.25 50.44 -59.43
CA ALA A 8 -2.92 50.68 -58.88
C ALA A 8 -2.93 52.04 -58.15
N ALA A 9 -1.78 52.31 -57.54
CA ALA A 9 -1.14 53.62 -57.47
C ALA A 9 -1.48 54.48 -56.22
N SER A 10 -0.52 55.07 -55.51
CA SER A 10 0.94 55.08 -55.61
C SER A 10 1.52 56.06 -54.57
N LEU A 11 2.83 55.94 -54.32
CA LEU A 11 3.78 56.99 -53.88
C LEU A 11 3.63 57.56 -52.45
N LEU A 12 4.66 57.87 -51.67
CA LEU A 12 6.12 57.61 -51.66
C LEU A 12 6.64 58.37 -50.42
N MET A 13 7.50 57.77 -49.57
CA MET A 13 8.72 58.44 -49.08
C MET A 13 9.61 57.46 -48.30
N ALA A 14 10.73 57.11 -48.94
CA ALA A 14 11.98 56.68 -48.32
C ALA A 14 12.72 57.95 -47.80
N ALA A 15 13.76 57.96 -46.96
CA ALA A 15 14.67 56.95 -46.42
C ALA A 15 15.40 57.58 -45.22
N SER A 16 15.94 56.77 -44.30
CA SER A 16 17.38 56.83 -43.96
C SER A 16 17.77 55.70 -43.02
N LEU A 17 18.91 55.07 -43.36
CA LEU A 17 19.59 53.95 -42.71
C LEU A 17 20.58 54.45 -41.65
N THR A 18 20.83 53.62 -40.63
CA THR A 18 22.15 53.26 -40.02
C THR A 18 21.85 52.38 -38.79
N ALA A 19 22.04 51.06 -38.79
CA ALA A 19 23.26 50.23 -38.83
C ALA A 19 24.06 50.21 -37.51
N CYS A 20 23.86 49.14 -36.72
CA CYS A 20 24.74 48.41 -35.78
C CYS A 20 23.80 47.53 -34.91
N GLY A 21 23.77 46.20 -34.89
CA GLY A 21 24.74 45.18 -35.24
C GLY A 21 25.02 44.33 -33.98
N SER A 22 24.34 43.18 -33.81
CA SER A 22 24.92 41.91 -33.33
C SER A 22 23.87 40.80 -33.24
N LYS A 23 24.29 39.61 -33.68
CA LYS A 23 23.57 38.34 -33.79
C LYS A 23 23.04 37.87 -32.44
N ASP A 24 21.80 37.41 -32.42
CA ASP A 24 21.27 36.59 -31.33
C ASP A 24 21.45 35.12 -31.73
N GLU A 25 22.45 34.48 -31.14
CA GLU A 25 22.69 33.04 -31.24
C GLU A 25 21.74 32.30 -30.30
N GLY A 26 21.21 31.18 -30.78
CA GLY A 26 20.15 30.42 -30.15
C GLY A 26 20.39 30.10 -28.68
N LYS A 27 19.40 30.41 -27.86
CA LYS A 27 19.24 29.80 -26.54
C LYS A 27 18.43 28.53 -26.71
N LYS A 28 19.11 27.38 -26.69
CA LYS A 28 18.48 26.09 -26.42
C LYS A 28 17.83 26.20 -25.05
N ASP A 29 16.52 26.04 -25.05
CA ASP A 29 15.71 25.84 -23.86
C ASP A 29 15.97 24.41 -23.38
N ASP A 30 17.03 24.21 -22.60
CA ASP A 30 17.23 23.00 -21.82
C ASP A 30 16.22 23.05 -20.66
N GLY A 31 14.97 22.68 -20.98
CA GLY A 31 13.84 22.60 -20.06
C GLY A 31 14.06 21.55 -18.98
N LYS A 32 14.89 21.87 -17.98
CA LYS A 32 14.80 21.25 -16.65
C LYS A 32 13.76 22.06 -15.89
N ALA A 33 12.49 21.62 -15.95
CA ALA A 33 11.46 22.16 -15.07
C ALA A 33 12.00 22.14 -13.63
N SER A 34 12.16 23.31 -13.03
CA SER A 34 12.51 23.43 -11.61
C SER A 34 11.43 22.71 -10.83
N LYS A 35 11.73 21.52 -10.32
CA LYS A 35 10.84 20.79 -9.42
C LYS A 35 10.49 21.72 -8.25
N SER A 36 9.22 21.70 -7.84
CA SER A 36 8.76 22.56 -6.77
C SER A 36 9.41 22.09 -5.46
N LYS A 37 9.86 23.02 -4.61
CA LYS A 37 10.35 22.66 -3.27
C LYS A 37 9.20 22.01 -2.48
N ALA A 38 9.46 20.89 -1.81
CA ALA A 38 8.48 20.16 -1.01
C ALA A 38 8.99 19.94 0.43
N ASP A 39 8.08 20.03 1.40
CA ASP A 39 8.38 19.76 2.81
C ASP A 39 8.44 18.26 3.09
N VAL A 40 7.49 17.52 2.51
CA VAL A 40 7.37 16.05 2.61
C VAL A 40 7.39 15.45 1.21
N VAL A 41 8.20 14.41 1.01
CA VAL A 41 8.19 13.62 -0.22
C VAL A 41 7.90 12.16 0.11
N MET A 42 6.85 11.61 -0.49
CA MET A 42 6.61 10.16 -0.47
C MET A 42 7.35 9.48 -1.62
N ILE A 43 7.98 8.32 -1.41
CA ILE A 43 8.61 7.54 -2.48
C ILE A 43 7.93 6.18 -2.58
N THR A 44 7.24 5.88 -3.67
CA THR A 44 6.52 4.59 -3.82
C THR A 44 7.49 3.43 -4.04
N ASP A 45 7.08 2.20 -3.70
CA ASP A 45 7.92 1.01 -3.84
C ASP A 45 8.05 0.46 -5.28
N VAL A 46 7.74 1.28 -6.28
CA VAL A 46 7.34 1.04 -7.69
C VAL A 46 5.84 0.95 -7.95
N GLY A 47 5.02 0.78 -6.90
CA GLY A 47 3.58 0.92 -7.01
C GLY A 47 3.14 2.33 -7.42
N THR A 48 1.84 2.51 -7.63
CA THR A 48 1.23 3.79 -7.95
C THR A 48 0.42 4.30 -6.77
N ILE A 49 0.28 5.62 -6.66
CA ILE A 49 -0.53 6.25 -5.61
C ILE A 49 -2.06 6.07 -5.81
N ASP A 50 -2.46 5.35 -6.86
CA ASP A 50 -3.84 4.98 -7.19
C ASP A 50 -4.02 3.45 -7.24
N ASP A 51 -3.15 2.70 -6.55
CA ASP A 51 -3.19 1.23 -6.43
C ASP A 51 -4.38 0.68 -5.64
N LYS A 52 -5.24 1.58 -5.13
CA LYS A 52 -6.45 1.28 -4.34
C LYS A 52 -6.17 0.59 -3.02
N SER A 53 -4.93 0.67 -2.53
CA SER A 53 -4.45 -0.15 -1.41
C SER A 53 -3.31 0.56 -0.66
N PHE A 54 -2.14 -0.06 -0.61
CA PHE A 54 -1.03 0.29 0.26
C PHE A 54 -0.37 1.64 -0.06
N ASN A 55 0.01 1.88 -1.33
CA ASN A 55 0.65 3.14 -1.69
C ASN A 55 -0.36 4.28 -1.66
N GLN A 56 -1.59 4.05 -2.14
CA GLN A 56 -2.66 5.05 -2.06
C GLN A 56 -2.96 5.45 -0.62
N GLY A 57 -3.18 4.49 0.29
CA GLY A 57 -3.48 4.80 1.70
C GLY A 57 -2.35 5.56 2.41
N THR A 58 -1.10 5.27 2.06
CA THR A 58 0.06 6.04 2.54
C THR A 58 0.06 7.47 1.99
N TRP A 59 -0.19 7.63 0.68
CA TRP A 59 -0.25 8.93 0.02
C TRP A 59 -1.40 9.79 0.53
N GLU A 60 -2.56 9.19 0.79
CA GLU A 60 -3.72 9.89 1.36
C GLU A 60 -3.40 10.47 2.74
N GLY A 61 -2.61 9.78 3.57
CA GLY A 61 -2.11 10.34 4.83
C GLY A 61 -1.19 11.54 4.64
N VAL A 62 -0.20 11.42 3.74
CA VAL A 62 0.71 12.54 3.41
C VAL A 62 -0.07 13.73 2.86
N LYS A 63 -1.03 13.49 1.98
CA LYS A 63 -1.87 14.51 1.35
C LYS A 63 -2.77 15.20 2.37
N ALA A 64 -3.44 14.45 3.23
CA ALA A 64 -4.29 15.00 4.29
C ALA A 64 -3.47 15.91 5.22
N TYR A 65 -2.26 15.51 5.58
CA TYR A 65 -1.33 16.35 6.34
C TYR A 65 -0.97 17.66 5.61
N GLY A 66 -0.65 17.59 4.32
CA GLY A 66 -0.37 18.79 3.51
C GLY A 66 -1.57 19.73 3.40
N GLU A 67 -2.78 19.17 3.21
CA GLU A 67 -4.04 19.93 3.14
C GLU A 67 -4.37 20.61 4.48
N GLU A 68 -4.12 19.95 5.62
CA GLU A 68 -4.36 20.49 6.97
C GLU A 68 -3.35 21.59 7.35
N THR A 69 -2.07 21.41 7.03
CA THR A 69 -0.98 22.28 7.51
C THR A 69 -0.57 23.36 6.51
N GLY A 70 -0.98 23.24 5.24
CA GLY A 70 -0.52 24.08 4.13
C GLY A 70 0.91 23.74 3.66
N LYS A 71 1.54 22.68 4.20
CA LYS A 71 2.84 22.21 3.74
C LYS A 71 2.76 21.59 2.36
N LYS A 72 3.83 21.78 1.57
CA LYS A 72 3.93 21.23 0.23
C LYS A 72 4.33 19.77 0.30
N VAL A 73 3.54 18.92 -0.33
CA VAL A 73 3.77 17.49 -0.41
C VAL A 73 3.90 17.05 -1.86
N GLU A 74 4.85 16.17 -2.13
CA GLU A 74 5.12 15.62 -3.46
C GLU A 74 5.34 14.11 -3.33
N TYR A 75 5.32 13.40 -4.46
CA TYR A 75 5.73 12.00 -4.50
C TYR A 75 6.73 11.72 -5.64
N ILE A 76 7.54 10.69 -5.45
CA ILE A 76 8.45 10.14 -6.47
C ILE A 76 8.07 8.67 -6.68
N LYS A 77 7.96 8.27 -7.94
CA LYS A 77 7.85 6.86 -8.33
C LYS A 77 9.19 6.41 -8.93
N PRO A 78 9.95 5.51 -8.27
CA PRO A 78 11.14 4.90 -8.84
C PRO A 78 10.82 4.16 -10.16
N ALA A 79 11.77 4.19 -11.10
CA ALA A 79 11.60 3.59 -12.42
C ALA A 79 11.65 2.05 -12.39
N GLU A 80 12.33 1.48 -11.41
CA GLU A 80 12.55 0.05 -11.27
C GLU A 80 12.61 -0.36 -9.78
N LYS A 81 12.45 -1.67 -9.54
CA LYS A 81 12.48 -2.27 -8.21
C LYS A 81 13.92 -2.68 -7.88
N SER A 82 14.73 -1.74 -7.41
CA SER A 82 16.11 -1.98 -7.00
C SER A 82 16.54 -1.04 -5.87
N ASP A 83 17.42 -1.51 -4.99
CA ASP A 83 17.96 -0.72 -3.88
C ASP A 83 18.65 0.57 -4.37
N ASN A 84 19.27 0.51 -5.55
CA ASN A 84 19.90 1.68 -6.19
C ASN A 84 18.85 2.71 -6.62
N ALA A 85 17.78 2.29 -7.30
CA ALA A 85 16.71 3.20 -7.71
C ALA A 85 16.03 3.87 -6.50
N TYR A 86 15.85 3.14 -5.39
CA TYR A 86 15.31 3.72 -4.15
C TYR A 86 16.28 4.73 -3.52
N LYS A 87 17.58 4.44 -3.49
CA LYS A 87 18.60 5.38 -3.00
C LYS A 87 18.67 6.64 -3.85
N GLU A 88 18.63 6.51 -5.17
CA GLU A 88 18.59 7.64 -6.10
C GLU A 88 17.31 8.48 -5.92
N ALA A 89 16.16 7.84 -5.68
CA ALA A 89 14.92 8.55 -5.40
C ALA A 89 14.98 9.33 -4.07
N ILE A 90 15.64 8.79 -3.03
CA ILE A 90 15.89 9.50 -1.77
C ILE A 90 16.84 10.69 -2.02
N ASP A 91 17.92 10.49 -2.76
CA ASP A 91 18.84 11.57 -3.12
C ASP A 91 18.14 12.67 -3.94
N GLN A 92 17.25 12.28 -4.85
CA GLN A 92 16.41 13.21 -5.61
C GLN A 92 15.46 13.99 -4.67
N ALA A 93 14.78 13.32 -3.73
CA ALA A 93 13.90 13.99 -2.78
C ALA A 93 14.65 15.06 -1.97
N VAL A 94 15.85 14.75 -1.49
CA VAL A 94 16.65 15.71 -0.71
C VAL A 94 17.23 16.82 -1.59
N ASN A 95 17.87 16.48 -2.70
CA ASN A 95 18.67 17.43 -3.49
C ASN A 95 17.84 18.26 -4.49
N ASP A 96 16.83 17.66 -5.13
CA ASP A 96 16.00 18.36 -6.12
C ASP A 96 14.78 19.04 -5.48
N TYR A 97 14.11 18.38 -4.53
CA TYR A 97 12.90 18.91 -3.87
C TYR A 97 13.20 19.64 -2.56
N GLY A 98 14.38 19.46 -1.97
CA GLY A 98 14.72 20.04 -0.67
C GLY A 98 13.96 19.40 0.50
N ALA A 99 13.49 18.16 0.34
CA ALA A 99 12.65 17.47 1.31
C ALA A 99 13.29 17.42 2.71
N LYS A 100 12.48 17.69 3.74
CA LYS A 100 12.87 17.55 5.15
C LYS A 100 12.28 16.31 5.81
N VAL A 101 11.23 15.76 5.21
CA VAL A 101 10.65 14.48 5.60
C VAL A 101 10.47 13.60 4.37
N ILE A 102 10.85 12.33 4.49
CA ILE A 102 10.66 11.32 3.46
C ILE A 102 9.82 10.18 4.03
N VAL A 103 8.74 9.84 3.34
CA VAL A 103 7.85 8.73 3.69
C VAL A 103 8.02 7.62 2.67
N THR A 104 8.34 6.41 3.12
CA THR A 104 8.58 5.27 2.23
C THR A 104 7.68 4.08 2.61
N PRO A 105 6.62 3.80 1.84
CA PRO A 105 5.85 2.57 1.96
C PRO A 105 6.61 1.35 1.47
N GLY A 106 6.80 0.36 2.34
CA GLY A 106 7.17 -1.00 1.99
C GLY A 106 8.59 -1.39 2.40
N TYR A 107 8.74 -2.67 2.74
CA TYR A 107 10.01 -3.26 3.17
C TYR A 107 11.14 -3.15 2.14
N LEU A 108 10.84 -2.89 0.87
CA LEU A 108 11.84 -2.72 -0.19
C LEU A 108 12.77 -1.53 0.06
N PHE A 109 12.36 -0.59 0.91
CA PHE A 109 13.17 0.52 1.34
C PHE A 109 14.08 0.23 2.53
N GLU A 110 13.97 -0.94 3.17
CA GLU A 110 14.78 -1.26 4.37
C GLU A 110 16.29 -1.05 4.14
N PRO A 111 16.91 -1.53 3.03
CA PRO A 111 18.33 -1.32 2.75
C PRO A 111 18.68 0.14 2.45
N SER A 112 17.84 0.81 1.66
CA SER A 112 18.08 2.20 1.25
C SER A 112 17.96 3.14 2.44
N ILE A 113 16.97 2.96 3.31
CA ILE A 113 16.82 3.77 4.53
C ILE A 113 17.93 3.47 5.53
N TYR A 114 18.37 2.22 5.63
CA TYR A 114 19.47 1.84 6.52
C TYR A 114 20.76 2.64 6.25
N GLU A 115 21.05 2.90 4.97
CA GLU A 115 22.18 3.72 4.51
C GLU A 115 21.86 5.23 4.59
N LYS A 116 20.71 5.65 4.04
CA LYS A 116 20.39 7.07 3.83
C LYS A 116 20.06 7.83 5.11
N GLN A 117 19.63 7.14 6.16
CA GLN A 117 19.42 7.76 7.47
C GLN A 117 20.72 8.37 8.06
N ASP A 118 21.89 7.77 7.80
CA ASP A 118 23.17 8.34 8.23
C ASP A 118 23.69 9.41 7.26
N THR A 119 23.32 9.28 5.98
CA THR A 119 23.71 10.23 4.93
C THR A 119 23.03 11.58 5.13
N TYR A 120 21.76 11.55 5.57
CA TYR A 120 20.92 12.73 5.73
C TYR A 120 20.40 12.84 7.18
N PRO A 121 21.26 13.15 8.17
CA PRO A 121 20.88 13.18 9.58
C PRO A 121 19.81 14.24 9.89
N ASP A 122 19.71 15.28 9.06
CA ASP A 122 18.73 16.38 9.19
C ASP A 122 17.38 16.08 8.50
N VAL A 123 17.26 14.96 7.79
CA VAL A 123 16.02 14.54 7.13
C VAL A 123 15.35 13.47 7.99
N LYS A 124 14.04 13.63 8.22
CA LYS A 124 13.24 12.63 8.92
C LYS A 124 12.75 11.55 7.96
N PHE A 125 12.85 10.29 8.36
CA PHE A 125 12.42 9.13 7.57
C PHE A 125 11.29 8.39 8.29
N ILE A 126 10.19 8.17 7.60
CA ILE A 126 9.08 7.33 8.06
C ILE A 126 9.01 6.12 7.13
N LEU A 127 9.49 4.97 7.62
CA LEU A 127 9.46 3.69 6.89
C LEU A 127 8.23 2.90 7.32
N ILE A 128 7.31 2.67 6.39
CA ILE A 128 6.09 1.90 6.62
C ILE A 128 6.31 0.45 6.14
N ASP A 129 5.79 -0.53 6.86
CA ASP A 129 5.90 -1.97 6.59
C ASP A 129 7.35 -2.51 6.58
N GLY A 130 8.26 -1.88 7.31
CA GLY A 130 9.68 -2.24 7.29
C GLY A 130 10.48 -1.67 8.46
N TYR A 131 11.59 -2.34 8.77
CA TYR A 131 12.63 -1.83 9.67
C TYR A 131 13.97 -1.75 8.94
N PRO A 132 14.69 -0.61 9.01
CA PRO A 132 15.90 -0.46 8.23
C PRO A 132 16.93 -1.54 8.60
N ASN A 133 17.44 -2.24 7.58
CA ASN A 133 18.44 -3.28 7.72
C ASN A 133 19.44 -3.27 6.57
N ASP A 134 20.54 -4.00 6.70
CA ASP A 134 21.63 -4.03 5.70
C ASP A 134 21.34 -4.85 4.44
N GLY A 135 20.11 -5.34 4.24
CA GLY A 135 19.68 -6.09 3.05
C GLY A 135 20.17 -7.54 3.00
N ALA A 136 20.84 -8.03 4.06
CA ALA A 136 21.26 -9.43 4.10
C ALA A 136 20.04 -10.37 4.21
N GLN A 137 20.04 -11.43 3.40
CA GLN A 137 18.95 -12.42 3.40
C GLN A 137 18.88 -13.23 4.69
N GLU A 138 20.02 -13.40 5.36
CA GLU A 138 20.15 -14.10 6.64
C GLU A 138 20.93 -13.23 7.63
N ASN A 139 20.50 -13.24 8.89
CA ASN A 139 21.13 -12.48 9.98
C ASN A 139 21.29 -10.98 9.67
N ALA A 140 20.27 -10.40 9.01
CA ALA A 140 20.22 -8.98 8.69
C ALA A 140 20.51 -8.12 9.92
N LYS A 141 21.36 -7.10 9.74
CA LYS A 141 21.65 -6.13 10.79
C LYS A 141 20.65 -5.02 10.72
N PHE A 142 19.91 -4.84 11.81
CA PHE A 142 18.94 -3.76 11.94
C PHE A 142 19.58 -2.56 12.62
N LYS A 143 19.28 -1.37 12.11
CA LYS A 143 19.64 -0.10 12.74
C LYS A 143 18.62 0.96 12.37
N THR A 144 18.04 1.58 13.39
CA THR A 144 17.13 2.72 13.22
C THR A 144 17.77 3.93 13.90
N ALA A 145 18.13 4.95 13.12
CA ALA A 145 18.77 6.16 13.62
C ALA A 145 17.74 7.15 14.17
N LYS A 146 18.19 8.16 14.95
CA LYS A 146 17.33 9.16 15.62
C LYS A 146 16.48 10.02 14.69
N ASN A 147 16.71 9.97 13.39
CA ASN A 147 15.94 10.64 12.36
C ASN A 147 15.00 9.68 11.61
N THR A 148 14.91 8.42 12.01
CA THR A 148 14.11 7.40 11.34
C THR A 148 13.12 6.75 12.31
N VAL A 149 11.90 6.49 11.87
CA VAL A 149 10.98 5.57 12.53
C VAL A 149 10.62 4.45 11.55
N GLY A 150 10.67 3.21 12.02
CA GLY A 150 10.17 2.05 11.29
C GLY A 150 8.83 1.60 11.86
N ILE A 151 7.83 1.37 11.02
CA ILE A 151 6.48 0.96 11.43
C ILE A 151 6.13 -0.34 10.72
N LYS A 152 5.76 -1.37 11.48
CA LYS A 152 5.10 -2.58 10.97
C LYS A 152 3.72 -2.70 11.57
N TYR A 153 2.89 -3.58 11.03
CA TYR A 153 1.55 -3.82 11.53
C TYR A 153 1.41 -5.27 12.01
N SER A 154 0.43 -5.54 12.85
CA SER A 154 0.03 -6.90 13.21
C SER A 154 -1.00 -7.41 12.20
N GLU A 155 -0.57 -7.68 10.95
CA GLU A 155 -1.50 -8.05 9.87
C GLU A 155 -2.22 -9.38 10.12
N ASN A 156 -1.61 -10.24 10.93
CA ASN A 156 -2.21 -11.47 11.43
C ASN A 156 -3.48 -11.20 12.25
N GLU A 157 -3.55 -10.09 12.99
CA GLU A 157 -4.77 -9.72 13.74
C GLU A 157 -5.90 -9.31 12.78
N ALA A 158 -5.60 -8.51 11.77
CA ALA A 158 -6.56 -8.13 10.73
C ALA A 158 -7.05 -9.35 9.93
N GLY A 159 -6.12 -10.20 9.51
CA GLY A 159 -6.44 -11.46 8.83
C GLY A 159 -7.31 -12.37 9.68
N TYR A 160 -6.99 -12.49 10.97
CA TYR A 160 -7.79 -13.28 11.92
C TYR A 160 -9.22 -12.77 12.03
N MET A 161 -9.40 -11.47 12.21
CA MET A 161 -10.74 -10.87 12.26
C MET A 161 -11.52 -11.14 10.97
N ALA A 162 -10.88 -11.00 9.81
CA ALA A 162 -11.50 -11.27 8.51
C ALA A 162 -11.93 -12.75 8.36
N GLY A 163 -11.06 -13.69 8.76
CA GLY A 163 -11.33 -15.13 8.71
C GLY A 163 -12.45 -15.54 9.65
N TYR A 164 -12.44 -15.02 10.88
CA TYR A 164 -13.48 -15.28 11.86
C TYR A 164 -14.83 -14.71 11.39
N ALA A 165 -14.86 -13.45 10.96
CA ALA A 165 -16.06 -12.77 10.50
C ALA A 165 -16.70 -13.48 9.30
N ILE A 166 -15.92 -13.92 8.31
CA ILE A 166 -16.47 -14.50 7.09
C ILE A 166 -17.05 -15.91 7.31
N VAL A 167 -16.50 -16.67 8.26
CA VAL A 167 -17.07 -17.96 8.68
C VAL A 167 -18.35 -17.73 9.49
N LYS A 168 -18.36 -16.76 10.40
CA LYS A 168 -19.56 -16.34 11.14
C LYS A 168 -20.67 -15.81 10.24
N GLU A 169 -20.31 -15.22 9.10
CA GLU A 169 -21.23 -14.84 8.03
C GLU A 169 -21.86 -16.07 7.31
N GLY A 170 -21.33 -17.27 7.58
CA GLY A 170 -21.80 -18.54 7.06
C GLY A 170 -21.17 -18.94 5.73
N LYS A 171 -19.98 -18.42 5.41
CA LYS A 171 -19.19 -18.89 4.27
C LYS A 171 -18.31 -20.06 4.70
N THR A 172 -18.30 -21.12 3.90
CA THR A 172 -17.53 -22.36 4.18
C THR A 172 -16.55 -22.72 3.07
N LYS A 173 -16.62 -22.06 1.91
CA LYS A 173 -15.67 -22.23 0.80
C LYS A 173 -14.92 -20.93 0.58
N LEU A 174 -13.72 -20.84 1.15
CA LEU A 174 -12.91 -19.62 1.21
C LEU A 174 -11.72 -19.71 0.24
N GLY A 175 -11.20 -18.56 -0.14
CA GLY A 175 -9.96 -18.43 -0.90
C GLY A 175 -9.07 -17.37 -0.28
N PHE A 176 -7.77 -17.58 -0.35
CA PHE A 176 -6.74 -16.57 -0.10
C PHE A 176 -5.86 -16.46 -1.34
N MET A 177 -5.75 -15.25 -1.87
CA MET A 177 -4.80 -14.90 -2.93
C MET A 177 -3.90 -13.78 -2.44
N GLY A 178 -2.69 -14.15 -2.02
CA GLY A 178 -1.64 -13.22 -1.66
C GLY A 178 -0.81 -12.80 -2.88
N GLY A 179 -0.18 -11.63 -2.84
CA GLY A 179 0.75 -11.17 -3.86
C GLY A 179 2.10 -11.88 -3.77
N ILE A 180 3.15 -11.10 -3.52
CA ILE A 180 4.47 -11.64 -3.12
C ILE A 180 4.39 -12.10 -1.67
N ALA A 181 4.98 -13.25 -1.35
CA ALA A 181 5.00 -13.84 0.00
C ALA A 181 5.99 -13.11 0.95
N VAL A 182 5.75 -11.82 1.16
CA VAL A 182 6.48 -10.97 2.12
C VAL A 182 5.83 -11.06 3.51
N PRO A 183 6.53 -10.71 4.61
CA PRO A 183 6.02 -10.89 5.96
C PRO A 183 4.58 -10.42 6.19
N ALA A 184 4.23 -9.21 5.74
CA ALA A 184 2.88 -8.66 5.89
C ALA A 184 1.80 -9.52 5.20
N VAL A 185 2.03 -9.91 3.94
CA VAL A 185 1.09 -10.75 3.16
C VAL A 185 0.94 -12.14 3.78
N VAL A 186 2.05 -12.71 4.26
CA VAL A 186 2.05 -14.00 4.96
C VAL A 186 1.22 -13.90 6.25
N ASN A 187 1.43 -12.84 7.05
CA ASN A 187 0.71 -12.62 8.29
C ASN A 187 -0.79 -12.46 8.08
N PHE A 188 -1.24 -11.70 7.09
CA PHE A 188 -2.66 -11.63 6.73
C PHE A 188 -3.25 -13.02 6.45
N GLY A 189 -2.61 -13.82 5.60
CA GLY A 189 -3.09 -15.15 5.26
C GLY A 189 -3.08 -16.12 6.45
N TYR A 190 -2.06 -16.05 7.30
CA TYR A 190 -1.96 -16.90 8.48
C TYR A 190 -3.02 -16.54 9.52
N GLY A 191 -3.26 -15.24 9.72
CA GLY A 191 -4.38 -14.76 10.50
C GLY A 191 -5.70 -15.30 9.96
N PHE A 192 -5.93 -15.18 8.65
CA PHE A 192 -7.16 -15.62 7.98
C PHE A 192 -7.48 -17.09 8.22
N VAL A 193 -6.48 -17.98 8.09
CA VAL A 193 -6.65 -19.41 8.38
C VAL A 193 -7.01 -19.64 9.86
N GLN A 194 -6.32 -18.97 10.78
CA GLN A 194 -6.55 -19.13 12.23
C GLN A 194 -7.93 -18.60 12.67
N GLY A 195 -8.35 -17.44 12.16
CA GLY A 195 -9.66 -16.88 12.45
C GLY A 195 -10.79 -17.76 11.90
N ALA A 196 -10.63 -18.25 10.67
CA ALA A 196 -11.58 -19.18 10.07
C ALA A 196 -11.67 -20.49 10.87
N GLN A 197 -10.54 -21.02 11.34
CA GLN A 197 -10.49 -22.22 12.19
C GLN A 197 -11.28 -22.05 13.49
N ASP A 198 -11.08 -20.95 14.20
CA ASP A 198 -11.73 -20.74 15.49
C ASP A 198 -13.24 -20.56 15.34
N ALA A 199 -13.68 -19.76 14.36
CA ALA A 199 -15.10 -19.61 14.05
C ALA A 199 -15.73 -20.94 13.59
N ALA A 200 -15.02 -21.72 12.76
CA ALA A 200 -15.51 -23.01 12.27
C ALA A 200 -15.70 -24.01 13.42
N LYS A 201 -14.76 -24.05 14.36
CA LYS A 201 -14.85 -24.87 15.58
C LYS A 201 -16.02 -24.46 16.46
N GLU A 202 -16.24 -23.16 16.64
CA GLU A 202 -17.38 -22.64 17.42
C GLU A 202 -18.73 -23.00 16.78
N MET A 203 -18.80 -22.97 15.44
CA MET A 203 -20.03 -23.25 14.69
C MET A 203 -20.24 -24.75 14.40
N GLY A 204 -19.22 -25.60 14.64
CA GLY A 204 -19.27 -27.02 14.31
C GLY A 204 -19.34 -27.29 12.81
N VAL A 205 -18.64 -26.48 11.99
CA VAL A 205 -18.61 -26.60 10.52
C VAL A 205 -17.20 -26.87 10.02
N GLU A 206 -17.11 -27.41 8.80
CA GLU A 206 -15.85 -27.60 8.09
C GLU A 206 -15.70 -26.53 7.01
N ILE A 207 -14.46 -26.06 6.82
CA ILE A 207 -14.09 -25.04 5.84
C ILE A 207 -13.20 -25.66 4.77
N GLU A 208 -13.53 -25.42 3.51
CA GLU A 208 -12.63 -25.64 2.37
C GLU A 208 -11.95 -24.32 2.05
N MET A 209 -10.61 -24.28 2.05
CA MET A 209 -9.86 -23.04 1.78
C MET A 209 -8.80 -23.25 0.70
N LYS A 210 -8.93 -22.53 -0.41
CA LYS A 210 -7.85 -22.42 -1.42
C LYS A 210 -6.86 -21.35 -0.99
N TYR A 211 -5.57 -21.58 -1.18
CA TYR A 211 -4.53 -20.64 -0.75
C TYR A 211 -3.43 -20.55 -1.80
N LYS A 212 -3.09 -19.33 -2.24
CA LYS A 212 -2.01 -19.11 -3.22
C LYS A 212 -1.29 -17.78 -2.99
N TYR A 213 -0.01 -17.75 -3.33
CA TYR A 213 0.72 -16.51 -3.61
C TYR A 213 0.90 -16.36 -5.12
N THR A 214 0.53 -15.21 -5.69
CA THR A 214 0.60 -14.93 -7.13
C THR A 214 2.02 -14.54 -7.59
N GLY A 215 2.89 -14.19 -6.64
CA GLY A 215 4.28 -13.79 -6.92
C GLY A 215 4.43 -12.36 -7.45
N THR A 216 3.35 -11.56 -7.43
CA THR A 216 3.37 -10.16 -7.90
C THR A 216 2.36 -9.31 -7.12
N PHE A 217 2.56 -7.99 -7.11
CA PHE A 217 1.56 -7.02 -6.63
C PHE A 217 0.79 -6.35 -7.77
N ASN A 218 1.15 -6.65 -9.03
CA ASN A 218 0.51 -6.07 -10.20
C ASN A 218 -0.72 -6.90 -10.61
N PRO A 219 -1.83 -6.25 -11.01
CA PRO A 219 -2.97 -6.94 -11.61
C PRO A 219 -2.56 -7.64 -12.91
N SER A 220 -3.21 -8.76 -13.20
CA SER A 220 -3.05 -9.46 -14.48
C SER A 220 -4.31 -10.22 -14.90
N ALA A 221 -4.42 -10.51 -16.20
CA ALA A 221 -5.49 -11.35 -16.74
C ALA A 221 -5.40 -12.80 -16.25
N GLU A 222 -4.18 -13.28 -15.93
CA GLU A 222 -3.95 -14.61 -15.36
C GLU A 222 -4.55 -14.72 -13.96
N ILE A 223 -4.27 -13.75 -13.07
CA ILE A 223 -4.83 -13.71 -11.72
C ILE A 223 -6.36 -13.65 -11.77
N GLN A 224 -6.92 -12.80 -12.65
CA GLN A 224 -8.37 -12.70 -12.83
C GLN A 224 -8.97 -14.04 -13.31
N SER A 225 -8.33 -14.70 -14.27
CA SER A 225 -8.79 -15.99 -14.81
C SER A 225 -8.73 -17.09 -13.77
N GLU A 226 -7.69 -17.12 -12.94
CA GLU A 226 -7.55 -18.08 -11.84
C GLU A 226 -8.59 -17.83 -10.75
N ALA A 227 -8.79 -16.58 -10.32
CA ALA A 227 -9.84 -16.22 -9.35
C ALA A 227 -11.23 -16.58 -9.88
N ALA A 228 -11.51 -16.29 -11.16
CA ALA A 228 -12.75 -16.68 -11.81
C ALA A 228 -12.95 -18.20 -11.81
N SER A 229 -11.88 -18.98 -12.04
CA SER A 229 -11.92 -20.44 -11.92
C SER A 229 -12.25 -20.90 -10.50
N TRP A 230 -11.70 -20.25 -9.47
CA TRP A 230 -12.02 -20.57 -8.07
C TRP A 230 -13.49 -20.30 -7.75
N TYR A 231 -14.04 -19.16 -8.17
CA TYR A 231 -15.47 -18.85 -8.01
C TYR A 231 -16.37 -19.83 -8.76
N LYS A 232 -16.06 -20.15 -10.02
CA LYS A 232 -16.81 -21.15 -10.81
C LYS A 232 -16.82 -22.53 -10.17
N ASN A 233 -15.75 -22.88 -9.45
CA ASN A 233 -15.63 -24.13 -8.70
C ASN A 233 -16.13 -24.04 -7.25
N GLY A 234 -16.90 -23.00 -6.92
CA GLY A 234 -17.65 -22.92 -5.67
C GLY A 234 -16.97 -22.17 -4.52
N THR A 235 -15.81 -21.56 -4.74
CA THR A 235 -15.27 -20.58 -3.77
C THR A 235 -16.27 -19.44 -3.64
N GLN A 236 -16.64 -19.08 -2.41
CA GLN A 236 -17.66 -18.07 -2.14
C GLN A 236 -17.04 -16.68 -1.94
N VAL A 237 -15.83 -16.64 -1.40
CA VAL A 237 -15.14 -15.41 -1.03
C VAL A 237 -13.64 -15.59 -1.19
N ILE A 238 -12.95 -14.60 -1.76
CA ILE A 238 -11.48 -14.57 -1.82
C ILE A 238 -10.98 -13.37 -1.02
N PHE A 239 -10.12 -13.63 -0.04
CA PHE A 239 -9.30 -12.61 0.59
C PHE A 239 -8.10 -12.31 -0.30
N SER A 240 -8.05 -11.09 -0.84
CA SER A 240 -7.00 -10.67 -1.77
C SER A 240 -5.99 -9.77 -1.05
N CYS A 241 -4.78 -10.29 -0.84
CA CYS A 241 -3.71 -9.62 -0.10
C CYS A 241 -2.51 -9.33 -1.01
N GLY A 242 -2.50 -8.23 -1.73
CA GLY A 242 -1.34 -7.90 -2.57
C GLY A 242 -1.47 -6.62 -3.36
N GLY A 243 -2.05 -5.58 -2.76
CA GLY A 243 -2.27 -4.31 -3.43
C GLY A 243 -3.06 -4.47 -4.72
N GLY A 244 -2.43 -4.12 -5.85
CA GLY A 244 -3.06 -4.09 -7.18
C GLY A 244 -3.67 -5.41 -7.65
N ILE A 245 -3.26 -6.58 -7.13
CA ILE A 245 -3.91 -7.86 -7.48
C ILE A 245 -5.38 -7.90 -7.08
N GLY A 246 -5.79 -7.10 -6.08
CA GLY A 246 -7.17 -6.97 -5.63
C GLY A 246 -8.11 -6.59 -6.78
N ASN A 247 -7.63 -5.73 -7.70
CA ASN A 247 -8.40 -5.32 -8.88
C ASN A 247 -8.74 -6.51 -9.79
N SER A 248 -7.80 -7.44 -9.99
CA SER A 248 -8.05 -8.68 -10.76
C SER A 248 -9.05 -9.60 -10.06
N VAL A 249 -8.98 -9.71 -8.73
CA VAL A 249 -9.89 -10.56 -7.94
C VAL A 249 -11.30 -9.97 -7.87
N MET A 250 -11.43 -8.64 -7.73
CA MET A 250 -12.71 -7.93 -7.78
C MET A 250 -13.38 -8.09 -9.15
N ALA A 251 -12.64 -7.88 -10.25
CA ALA A 251 -13.18 -8.10 -11.59
C ALA A 251 -13.65 -9.56 -11.81
N ALA A 252 -12.94 -10.54 -11.25
CA ALA A 252 -13.37 -11.93 -11.27
C ALA A 252 -14.63 -12.17 -10.42
N ALA A 253 -14.73 -11.56 -9.25
CA ALA A 253 -15.88 -11.68 -8.37
C ALA A 253 -17.15 -11.11 -9.02
N GLU A 254 -17.04 -9.93 -9.65
CA GLU A 254 -18.16 -9.27 -10.35
C GLU A 254 -18.71 -10.16 -11.47
N ALA A 255 -17.83 -10.77 -12.26
CA ALA A 255 -18.22 -11.66 -13.35
C ALA A 255 -18.80 -13.01 -12.89
N ASN A 256 -18.55 -13.43 -11.63
CA ASN A 256 -18.88 -14.78 -11.15
C ASN A 256 -19.73 -14.78 -9.87
N LYS A 257 -20.30 -13.63 -9.46
CA LYS A 257 -21.09 -13.47 -8.24
C LYS A 257 -20.34 -13.91 -6.97
N GLY A 258 -19.02 -13.70 -6.97
CA GLY A 258 -18.15 -13.93 -5.83
C GLY A 258 -18.13 -12.74 -4.87
N LEU A 259 -17.51 -12.94 -3.71
CA LEU A 259 -17.24 -11.88 -2.73
C LEU A 259 -15.73 -11.69 -2.57
N VAL A 260 -15.32 -10.47 -2.24
CA VAL A 260 -13.91 -10.15 -1.97
C VAL A 260 -13.76 -9.62 -0.56
N ILE A 261 -12.73 -10.10 0.14
CA ILE A 261 -12.19 -9.38 1.29
C ILE A 261 -11.03 -8.54 0.77
N GLY A 262 -11.13 -7.22 0.92
CA GLY A 262 -10.08 -6.27 0.55
C GLY A 262 -8.96 -6.22 1.59
N VAL A 263 -7.91 -5.45 1.30
CA VAL A 263 -6.72 -5.33 2.15
C VAL A 263 -6.24 -3.88 2.23
N ASP A 264 -5.42 -3.58 3.24
CA ASP A 264 -4.73 -2.31 3.51
C ASP A 264 -5.67 -1.15 3.85
N VAL A 265 -6.65 -0.85 3.03
CA VAL A 265 -7.62 0.23 3.21
C VAL A 265 -9.06 -0.29 3.10
N ASP A 266 -10.03 0.56 3.41
CA ASP A 266 -11.42 0.24 3.11
C ASP A 266 -11.67 0.30 1.60
N GLN A 267 -11.87 -0.87 0.99
CA GLN A 267 -12.06 -1.03 -0.45
C GLN A 267 -13.54 -1.19 -0.82
N SER A 268 -14.48 -0.88 0.10
CA SER A 268 -15.92 -1.04 -0.14
C SER A 268 -16.44 -0.28 -1.37
N ASN A 269 -15.75 0.81 -1.73
CA ASN A 269 -16.09 1.69 -2.85
C ASN A 269 -15.46 1.24 -4.19
N GLU A 270 -14.48 0.33 -4.15
CA GLU A 270 -13.79 -0.16 -5.36
C GLU A 270 -14.62 -1.20 -6.10
N SER A 271 -15.42 -2.00 -5.38
CA SER A 271 -16.36 -2.94 -5.98
C SER A 271 -17.54 -3.25 -5.06
N SER A 272 -18.71 -3.43 -5.67
CA SER A 272 -19.89 -3.91 -4.95
C SER A 272 -19.67 -5.30 -4.30
N THR A 273 -18.72 -6.09 -4.82
CA THR A 273 -18.38 -7.43 -4.33
C THR A 273 -17.52 -7.45 -3.07
N VAL A 274 -16.92 -6.30 -2.69
CA VAL A 274 -16.15 -6.20 -1.45
C VAL A 274 -17.10 -6.30 -0.26
N ILE A 275 -17.01 -7.40 0.49
CA ILE A 275 -17.84 -7.64 1.69
C ILE A 275 -17.26 -6.97 2.93
N THR A 276 -15.94 -6.86 3.01
CA THR A 276 -15.20 -6.12 4.04
C THR A 276 -13.75 -5.93 3.55
N SER A 277 -12.95 -5.14 4.27
CA SER A 277 -11.50 -5.15 4.14
C SER A 277 -10.82 -5.54 5.46
N ALA A 278 -9.65 -6.15 5.37
CA ALA A 278 -8.70 -6.24 6.48
C ALA A 278 -7.72 -5.06 6.35
N TYR A 279 -7.97 -3.96 7.08
CA TYR A 279 -7.23 -2.73 6.89
C TYR A 279 -6.01 -2.60 7.82
N LYS A 280 -5.08 -1.76 7.38
CA LYS A 280 -4.04 -1.10 8.17
C LYS A 280 -4.38 0.39 8.19
N GLN A 281 -4.28 1.05 9.34
CA GLN A 281 -4.52 2.50 9.44
C GLN A 281 -3.32 3.30 8.89
N LEU A 282 -2.97 3.09 7.61
CA LEU A 282 -1.79 3.66 6.96
C LEU A 282 -1.83 5.19 7.00
N ALA A 283 -2.94 5.79 6.55
CA ALA A 283 -3.11 7.23 6.52
C ALA A 283 -2.99 7.85 7.92
N VAL A 284 -3.60 7.23 8.93
CA VAL A 284 -3.55 7.68 10.33
C VAL A 284 -2.13 7.59 10.87
N SER A 285 -1.45 6.46 10.64
CA SER A 285 -0.08 6.23 11.13
C SER A 285 0.88 7.25 10.52
N VAL A 286 0.82 7.46 9.21
CA VAL A 286 1.64 8.46 8.51
C VAL A 286 1.34 9.87 9.02
N THR A 287 0.07 10.26 9.10
CA THR A 287 -0.32 11.59 9.57
C THR A 287 0.11 11.83 11.02
N LYS A 288 0.01 10.81 11.88
CA LYS A 288 0.48 10.87 13.27
C LYS A 288 1.97 11.16 13.34
N GLU A 289 2.80 10.45 12.59
CA GLU A 289 4.24 10.68 12.61
C GLU A 289 4.64 12.02 11.99
N LEU A 290 3.93 12.47 10.94
CA LEU A 290 4.15 13.80 10.37
C LEU A 290 3.81 14.92 11.37
N LYS A 291 2.72 14.79 12.14
CA LYS A 291 2.38 15.73 13.22
C LYS A 291 3.37 15.66 14.38
N ALA A 292 3.85 14.46 14.74
CA ALA A 292 4.87 14.30 15.77
C ALA A 292 6.19 15.02 15.41
N ILE A 293 6.50 15.20 14.12
CA ILE A 293 7.65 16.02 13.67
C ILE A 293 7.40 17.50 13.97
N ASP A 294 6.19 18.01 13.71
CA ASP A 294 5.82 19.40 13.99
C ASP A 294 5.78 19.70 15.48
N ASP A 295 5.32 18.74 16.28
CA ASP A 295 5.22 18.85 17.74
C ASP A 295 6.55 18.55 18.46
N GLU A 296 7.63 18.29 17.72
CA GLU A 296 8.95 17.91 18.24
C GLU A 296 8.94 16.61 19.10
N THR A 297 7.94 15.75 18.91
CA THR A 297 7.78 14.46 19.60
C THR A 297 8.02 13.25 18.70
N PHE A 298 8.68 13.43 17.55
CA PHE A 298 8.96 12.35 16.60
C PHE A 298 9.74 11.19 17.26
N PRO A 299 9.25 9.94 17.20
CA PRO A 299 9.86 8.77 17.86
C PRO A 299 11.07 8.24 17.08
N GLY A 300 12.00 9.13 16.76
CA GLY A 300 13.18 8.80 15.98
C GLY A 300 14.11 7.82 16.71
N GLY A 301 14.50 6.75 16.02
CA GLY A 301 15.28 5.64 16.55
C GLY A 301 14.42 4.43 16.93
N GLU A 302 13.09 4.52 16.83
CA GLU A 302 12.18 3.46 17.23
C GLU A 302 11.70 2.59 16.07
N ASN A 303 11.48 1.31 16.38
CA ASN A 303 10.76 0.37 15.54
C ASN A 303 9.45 0.02 16.25
N ILE A 304 8.34 0.35 15.62
CA ILE A 304 6.99 0.24 16.18
C ILE A 304 6.25 -0.89 15.46
N VAL A 305 5.51 -1.70 16.23
CA VAL A 305 4.51 -2.63 15.70
C VAL A 305 3.13 -2.13 16.13
N LEU A 306 2.29 -1.80 15.16
CA LEU A 306 0.94 -1.29 15.37
C LEU A 306 -0.10 -2.40 15.16
N GLY A 307 -0.89 -2.68 16.20
CA GLY A 307 -1.93 -3.70 16.17
C GLY A 307 -3.29 -3.17 16.62
N ALA A 308 -4.18 -4.09 17.00
CA ALA A 308 -5.52 -3.77 17.52
C ALA A 308 -5.42 -3.01 18.86
N LYS A 309 -4.35 -3.25 19.63
CA LYS A 309 -4.06 -2.46 20.84
C LYS A 309 -3.87 -0.97 20.55
N ASP A 310 -3.39 -0.63 19.35
CA ASP A 310 -3.11 0.71 18.87
C ASP A 310 -4.21 1.22 17.93
N ASP A 311 -5.35 0.52 17.86
CA ASP A 311 -6.47 0.81 16.95
C ASP A 311 -6.05 0.93 15.47
N SER A 312 -4.96 0.25 15.10
CA SER A 312 -4.26 0.46 13.82
C SER A 312 -4.50 -0.65 12.79
N VAL A 313 -5.20 -1.71 13.18
CA VAL A 313 -5.66 -2.79 12.30
C VAL A 313 -7.08 -3.20 12.67
N GLY A 314 -7.86 -3.68 11.71
CA GLY A 314 -9.26 -4.04 11.94
C GLY A 314 -10.07 -4.31 10.68
N LEU A 315 -11.39 -4.35 10.87
CA LEU A 315 -12.40 -4.40 9.80
C LEU A 315 -13.23 -3.11 9.81
N PRO A 316 -13.56 -2.52 8.64
CA PRO A 316 -14.33 -1.28 8.57
C PRO A 316 -15.83 -1.59 8.70
N MET A 317 -16.28 -2.00 9.89
CA MET A 317 -17.64 -2.55 10.10
C MET A 317 -18.78 -1.65 9.61
N LYS A 318 -18.58 -0.33 9.53
CA LYS A 318 -19.56 0.63 8.99
C LYS A 318 -19.85 0.40 7.50
N THR A 319 -18.86 -0.01 6.73
CA THR A 319 -18.94 -0.22 5.26
C THR A 319 -18.94 -1.70 4.90
N SER A 320 -18.58 -2.58 5.84
CA SER A 320 -18.74 -4.03 5.70
C SER A 320 -20.21 -4.40 5.43
N LYS A 321 -20.42 -5.35 4.53
CA LYS A 321 -21.73 -5.80 4.04
C LYS A 321 -22.15 -7.15 4.64
N PHE A 322 -21.87 -7.33 5.93
CA PHE A 322 -22.26 -8.54 6.66
C PHE A 322 -23.77 -8.55 6.93
N GLU A 323 -24.42 -9.71 6.76
CA GLU A 323 -25.84 -9.90 7.09
C GLU A 323 -26.02 -10.62 8.43
N LYS A 324 -25.06 -11.47 8.82
CA LYS A 324 -25.14 -12.30 10.03
C LYS A 324 -24.11 -11.92 11.07
N PHE A 325 -22.89 -11.58 10.67
CA PHE A 325 -21.86 -11.15 11.61
C PHE A 325 -22.10 -9.71 12.05
N THR A 326 -22.37 -9.51 13.34
CA THR A 326 -22.83 -8.22 13.88
C THR A 326 -21.70 -7.35 14.42
N GLN A 327 -21.92 -6.03 14.51
CA GLN A 327 -21.02 -5.10 15.21
C GLN A 327 -20.71 -5.57 16.64
N LYS A 328 -21.69 -6.08 17.36
CA LYS A 328 -21.51 -6.56 18.73
C LYS A 328 -20.57 -7.78 18.80
N GLU A 329 -20.66 -8.70 17.85
CA GLU A 329 -19.74 -9.82 17.76
C GLU A 329 -18.33 -9.36 17.38
N TYR A 330 -18.22 -8.40 16.45
CA TYR A 330 -16.94 -7.77 16.12
C TYR A 330 -16.30 -7.09 17.33
N ASP A 331 -17.04 -6.25 18.07
CA ASP A 331 -16.51 -5.53 19.24
C ASP A 331 -16.00 -6.51 20.31
N ALA A 332 -16.73 -7.61 20.54
CA ALA A 332 -16.32 -8.65 21.48
C ALA A 332 -15.06 -9.39 21.00
N LEU A 333 -14.94 -9.66 19.70
CA LEU A 333 -13.74 -10.25 19.10
C LEU A 333 -12.55 -9.30 19.20
N TYR A 334 -12.74 -8.05 18.80
CA TYR A 334 -11.74 -6.99 18.80
C TYR A 334 -11.18 -6.76 20.21
N ALA A 335 -12.05 -6.69 21.22
CA ALA A 335 -11.64 -6.56 22.61
C ALA A 335 -10.75 -7.72 23.08
N LYS A 336 -11.10 -8.97 22.72
CA LYS A 336 -10.27 -10.14 23.08
C LYS A 336 -8.88 -10.08 22.42
N ILE A 337 -8.80 -9.63 21.16
CA ILE A 337 -7.51 -9.47 20.45
C ILE A 337 -6.70 -8.34 21.11
N LYS A 338 -7.33 -7.18 21.33
CA LYS A 338 -6.73 -6.00 22.00
C LYS A 338 -6.19 -6.33 23.40
N GLU A 339 -6.90 -7.17 24.15
CA GLU A 339 -6.50 -7.65 25.48
C GLU A 339 -5.48 -8.81 25.45
N GLY A 340 -5.09 -9.30 24.27
CA GLY A 340 -4.16 -10.43 24.12
C GLY A 340 -4.73 -11.78 24.55
N LYS A 341 -6.06 -11.91 24.68
CA LYS A 341 -6.73 -13.17 25.05
C LYS A 341 -6.74 -14.20 23.93
N ILE A 342 -6.48 -13.78 22.70
CA ILE A 342 -6.35 -14.64 21.52
C ILE A 342 -4.90 -14.56 21.05
N THR A 343 -4.17 -15.67 21.10
CA THR A 343 -2.81 -15.75 20.57
C THR A 343 -2.88 -16.08 19.08
N ILE A 344 -2.52 -15.11 18.24
CA ILE A 344 -2.54 -15.27 16.78
C ILE A 344 -1.11 -15.40 16.28
N LYS A 345 -0.81 -16.53 15.67
CA LYS A 345 0.53 -16.89 15.19
C LYS A 345 0.90 -16.14 13.91
N THR A 346 2.19 -15.90 13.72
CA THR A 346 2.76 -15.11 12.62
C THR A 346 3.67 -15.96 11.71
N ASN A 347 4.27 -15.32 10.71
CA ASN A 347 5.34 -15.87 9.89
C ASN A 347 6.61 -16.25 10.68
N GLU A 348 6.76 -15.80 11.92
CA GLU A 348 7.86 -16.21 12.81
C GLU A 348 7.59 -17.58 13.45
N ASP A 349 6.31 -17.93 13.65
CA ASP A 349 5.90 -19.22 14.20
C ASP A 349 5.86 -20.33 13.15
N PHE A 350 5.51 -19.99 11.90
CA PHE A 350 5.40 -20.95 10.80
C PHE A 350 6.15 -20.47 9.56
N LYS A 351 6.89 -21.39 8.94
CA LYS A 351 7.56 -21.12 7.65
C LYS A 351 6.68 -21.41 6.43
N ASP A 352 5.54 -22.06 6.63
CA ASP A 352 4.66 -22.54 5.56
C ASP A 352 3.20 -22.58 6.06
N PRO A 353 2.22 -22.09 5.27
CA PRO A 353 0.80 -22.07 5.69
C PRO A 353 0.24 -23.45 6.04
N THR A 354 0.76 -24.54 5.47
CA THR A 354 0.36 -25.93 5.78
C THR A 354 0.75 -26.38 7.19
N LYS A 355 1.57 -25.61 7.90
CA LYS A 355 1.95 -25.89 9.30
C LYS A 355 0.97 -25.29 10.31
N ILE A 356 0.03 -24.46 9.87
CA ILE A 356 -1.04 -23.93 10.71
C ILE A 356 -1.96 -25.10 11.10
N LYS A 357 -2.07 -25.38 12.40
CA LYS A 357 -2.92 -26.46 12.92
C LYS A 357 -4.38 -26.02 12.87
N ALA A 358 -5.04 -26.25 11.74
CA ALA A 358 -6.44 -25.91 11.52
C ALA A 358 -7.27 -27.16 11.20
N SER A 359 -7.73 -27.87 12.23
CA SER A 359 -8.42 -29.17 12.08
C SER A 359 -9.77 -29.09 11.36
N ASN A 360 -10.43 -27.93 11.39
CA ASN A 360 -11.71 -27.66 10.73
C ASN A 360 -11.53 -26.85 9.43
N VAL A 361 -10.29 -26.61 8.99
CA VAL A 361 -9.98 -25.95 7.73
C VAL A 361 -9.16 -26.90 6.86
N LYS A 362 -9.79 -27.43 5.82
CA LYS A 362 -9.12 -28.15 4.76
C LYS A 362 -8.43 -27.15 3.83
N LEU A 363 -7.15 -26.90 4.09
CA LEU A 363 -6.31 -25.99 3.33
C LEU A 363 -5.73 -26.66 2.06
N ASP A 364 -6.10 -26.15 0.89
CA ASP A 364 -5.55 -26.48 -0.43
C ASP A 364 -4.52 -25.42 -0.83
N TYR A 365 -3.25 -25.64 -0.46
CA TYR A 365 -2.16 -24.73 -0.78
C TYR A 365 -1.60 -24.99 -2.18
N ILE A 366 -1.80 -24.03 -3.09
CA ILE A 366 -1.39 -24.07 -4.49
C ILE A 366 -0.06 -23.33 -4.63
N LYS A 367 0.96 -24.04 -5.09
CA LYS A 367 2.32 -23.52 -5.27
C LYS A 367 2.51 -22.84 -6.62
#